data_AF-A0A660RL34-F1
#
_entry.id   AF-A0A660RL34-F1
#
_cell.length_a   1.000
_cell.length_b   1.000
_cell.length_c   1.000
_cell.angle_alpha   90.00
_cell.angle_beta   90.00
_cell.angle_gamma   90.00
#
_symmetry.space_group_name_H-M   'P 1'
#
loop_
_entity.id
_entity.type
_entity.pdbx_description
1 polymer ?
#
loop_
_entity_poly.entity_id
_entity_poly.type
_entity_poly.pdbx_seq_one_letter_code
_entity_poly.pdbx_strand_id
1 'polypeptide(L)'
;GETKNDPELAREWASLADIHVNDAFGTAHRAHASNVGIAQFIPSVAGFLMEKEIKFLSKVTYEPEKPYVVVLGGAKVSDKIGVMNNLLEKADKILIGGAMMFTFLKVLGREIGSSKYEEDKLDVAKEILDKAKERGVEIVLPTDVVIAQKLEEGAEKRLVKIDDGIPEGWMGLDIGPESVGLFKSKLEGAKTVVWNGPMGVFEIEDFSEGTKQIALAIASLTEKGVTTVIGGGDTAAAVNKFGLSDKFSHVSTGGGASLEFLEGKELPGIASIADKKKQSVD
;
A
#
# COMPACT_ATOMS: atom_id res chain seq x y z
N GLY A 1 -19.15 2.49 24.70
CA GLY A 1 -19.10 1.04 24.54
C GLY A 1 -18.22 0.64 23.37
N GLU A 2 -18.69 0.86 22.14
CA GLU A 2 -18.13 0.27 20.92
C GLU A 2 -16.59 0.34 20.76
N THR A 3 -16.03 1.55 20.65
CA THR A 3 -14.59 1.74 20.39
C THR A 3 -13.69 1.36 21.55
N LYS A 4 -14.27 1.13 22.74
CA LYS A 4 -13.56 0.69 23.94
C LYS A 4 -13.63 -0.83 24.13
N ASN A 5 -14.22 -1.56 23.18
CA ASN A 5 -14.48 -2.99 23.29
C ASN A 5 -15.20 -3.36 24.60
N ASP A 6 -16.25 -2.62 24.92
CA ASP A 6 -16.98 -2.78 26.18
C ASP A 6 -17.63 -4.18 26.29
N PRO A 7 -17.28 -4.97 27.32
CA PRO A 7 -17.79 -6.34 27.46
C PRO A 7 -19.30 -6.44 27.67
N GLU A 8 -19.93 -5.43 28.28
CA GLU A 8 -21.38 -5.43 28.50
C GLU A 8 -22.12 -5.23 27.17
N LEU A 9 -21.66 -4.27 26.36
CA LEU A 9 -22.20 -4.03 25.02
C LEU A 9 -21.99 -5.25 24.09
N ALA A 10 -20.80 -5.85 24.12
CA ALA A 10 -20.50 -7.05 23.34
C ALA A 10 -21.40 -8.23 23.73
N ARG A 11 -21.69 -8.42 25.02
CA ARG A 11 -22.60 -9.44 25.53
C ARG A 11 -24.05 -9.16 25.13
N GLU A 12 -24.48 -7.90 25.18
CA GLU A 12 -25.81 -7.49 24.74
C GLU A 12 -26.02 -7.85 23.26
N TRP A 13 -25.10 -7.48 22.37
CA TRP A 13 -25.20 -7.86 20.96
C TRP A 13 -25.09 -9.36 20.71
N ALA A 14 -24.23 -10.06 21.45
CA ALA A 14 -24.14 -11.51 21.37
C ALA A 14 -25.45 -12.22 21.77
N SER A 15 -26.26 -11.62 22.64
CA SER A 15 -27.55 -12.20 23.05
C SER A 15 -28.62 -12.16 21.94
N LEU A 16 -28.38 -11.40 20.86
CA LEU A 16 -29.33 -11.20 19.76
C LEU A 16 -29.15 -12.21 18.62
N ALA A 17 -28.12 -13.05 18.65
CA ALA A 17 -27.75 -13.93 17.54
C ALA A 17 -27.06 -15.22 18.02
N ASP A 18 -27.14 -16.27 17.22
CA ASP A 18 -26.44 -17.54 17.48
C ASP A 18 -25.02 -17.56 16.90
N ILE A 19 -24.79 -16.84 15.79
CA ILE A 19 -23.53 -16.80 15.06
C ILE A 19 -23.23 -15.35 14.66
N HIS A 20 -21.99 -14.94 14.89
CA HIS A 20 -21.42 -13.70 14.37
C HIS A 20 -20.66 -13.97 13.07
N VAL A 21 -20.92 -13.19 12.03
CA VAL A 21 -20.17 -13.21 10.78
C VAL A 21 -19.39 -11.90 10.68
N ASN A 22 -18.06 -11.98 10.78
CA ASN A 22 -17.21 -10.82 10.55
C ASN A 22 -16.85 -10.75 9.07
N ASP A 23 -17.54 -9.88 8.34
CA ASP A 23 -17.26 -9.59 6.93
C ASP A 23 -16.63 -8.20 6.72
N ALA A 24 -16.15 -7.57 7.80
CA ALA A 24 -15.69 -6.18 7.80
C ALA A 24 -14.15 -6.08 7.86
N PHE A 25 -13.45 -6.51 6.81
CA PHE A 25 -11.97 -6.48 6.77
C PHE A 25 -11.38 -5.09 7.05
N GLY A 26 -11.99 -4.02 6.53
CA GLY A 26 -11.51 -2.65 6.75
C GLY A 26 -11.48 -2.19 8.22
N THR A 27 -12.25 -2.83 9.11
CA THR A 27 -12.24 -2.54 10.56
C THR A 27 -11.47 -3.59 11.36
N ALA A 28 -10.91 -4.62 10.72
CA ALA A 28 -10.27 -5.75 11.41
C ALA A 28 -9.02 -5.36 12.20
N HIS A 29 -8.36 -4.26 11.84
CA HIS A 29 -7.23 -3.71 12.61
C HIS A 29 -7.63 -3.10 13.97
N ARG A 30 -8.93 -2.96 14.25
CA ARG A 30 -9.44 -2.36 15.49
C ARG A 30 -10.07 -3.42 16.39
N ALA A 31 -9.74 -3.38 17.66
CA ALA A 31 -10.40 -4.20 18.68
C ALA A 31 -11.61 -3.47 19.25
N HIS A 32 -12.78 -3.64 18.64
CA HIS A 32 -14.04 -3.04 19.07
C HIS A 32 -15.06 -4.11 19.52
N ALA A 33 -16.14 -3.66 20.15
CA ALA A 33 -17.17 -4.58 20.65
C ALA A 33 -17.86 -5.34 19.50
N SER A 34 -18.09 -4.67 18.36
CA SER A 34 -18.87 -5.22 17.23
C SER A 34 -18.14 -6.29 16.42
N ASN A 35 -16.82 -6.38 16.51
CA ASN A 35 -16.01 -7.32 15.71
C ASN A 35 -15.18 -8.29 16.57
N VAL A 36 -14.59 -7.80 17.66
CA VAL A 36 -13.72 -8.57 18.55
C VAL A 36 -14.46 -8.98 19.81
N GLY A 37 -15.15 -8.04 20.47
CA GLY A 37 -15.86 -8.32 21.72
C GLY A 37 -16.93 -9.39 21.56
N ILE A 38 -17.81 -9.24 20.57
CA ILE A 38 -18.92 -10.18 20.31
C ILE A 38 -18.45 -11.62 20.05
N ALA A 39 -17.29 -11.78 19.40
CA ALA A 39 -16.70 -13.08 19.07
C ALA A 39 -16.29 -13.91 20.30
N GLN A 40 -16.11 -13.26 21.46
CA GLN A 40 -15.82 -13.92 22.73
C GLN A 40 -17.03 -14.68 23.27
N PHE A 41 -18.25 -14.26 22.93
CA PHE A 41 -19.50 -14.78 23.50
C PHE A 41 -20.19 -15.80 22.60
N ILE A 42 -20.22 -15.56 21.28
CA ILE A 42 -20.86 -16.46 20.30
C ILE A 42 -19.87 -16.87 19.19
N PRO A 43 -20.06 -18.02 18.52
CA PRO A 43 -19.23 -18.42 17.39
C PRO A 43 -19.06 -17.29 16.36
N SER A 44 -17.82 -17.06 15.94
CA SER A 44 -17.47 -16.01 14.99
C SER A 44 -16.79 -16.63 13.77
N VAL A 45 -17.29 -16.32 12.58
CA VAL A 45 -16.77 -16.83 11.30
C VAL A 45 -16.46 -15.68 10.35
N ALA A 46 -15.56 -15.91 9.39
CA ALA A 46 -15.30 -14.95 8.32
C ALA A 46 -16.44 -14.99 7.29
N GLY A 47 -16.91 -13.83 6.86
CA GLY A 47 -17.70 -13.72 5.64
C GLY A 47 -16.83 -13.82 4.38
N PHE A 48 -17.46 -13.75 3.20
CA PHE A 48 -16.76 -13.94 1.92
C PHE A 48 -15.81 -12.79 1.56
N LEU A 49 -16.11 -11.55 1.95
CA LEU A 49 -15.21 -10.42 1.74
C LEU A 49 -13.98 -10.57 2.63
N MET A 50 -14.17 -10.90 3.91
CA MET A 50 -13.09 -11.16 4.85
C MET A 50 -12.20 -12.32 4.37
N GLU A 51 -12.80 -13.44 3.98
CA GLU A 51 -12.08 -14.60 3.44
C GLU A 51 -11.24 -14.23 2.22
N LYS A 52 -11.82 -13.48 1.26
CA LYS A 52 -11.12 -13.03 0.06
C LYS A 52 -9.92 -12.14 0.39
N GLU A 53 -10.09 -11.17 1.28
CA GLU A 53 -9.01 -10.27 1.73
C GLU A 53 -7.87 -11.05 2.39
N ILE A 54 -8.20 -11.93 3.34
CA ILE A 54 -7.20 -12.79 4.01
C ILE A 54 -6.45 -13.63 3.00
N LYS A 55 -7.15 -14.27 2.06
CA LYS A 55 -6.55 -15.17 1.06
C LYS A 55 -5.51 -14.44 0.19
N PHE A 56 -5.85 -13.28 -0.37
CA PHE A 56 -4.95 -12.54 -1.25
C PHE A 56 -3.81 -11.87 -0.48
N LEU A 57 -4.10 -11.25 0.65
CA LEU A 57 -3.08 -10.56 1.43
C LEU A 57 -2.11 -11.55 2.09
N SER A 58 -2.57 -12.70 2.58
CA SER A 58 -1.68 -13.73 3.14
C SER A 58 -0.70 -14.25 2.08
N LYS A 59 -1.17 -14.46 0.84
CA LYS A 59 -0.30 -14.90 -0.26
C LYS A 59 0.85 -13.93 -0.49
N VAL A 60 0.59 -12.62 -0.53
CA VAL A 60 1.64 -11.62 -0.80
C VAL A 60 2.45 -11.22 0.44
N THR A 61 1.88 -11.37 1.64
CA THR A 61 2.56 -11.06 2.89
C THR A 61 3.51 -12.17 3.32
N TYR A 62 3.15 -13.45 3.19
CA TYR A 62 3.91 -14.55 3.79
C TYR A 62 4.69 -15.39 2.76
N GLU A 63 4.07 -15.76 1.64
CA GLU A 63 4.65 -16.67 0.64
C GLU A 63 4.49 -16.15 -0.80
N PRO A 64 5.06 -14.98 -1.13
CA PRO A 64 4.93 -14.41 -2.47
C PRO A 64 5.74 -15.23 -3.49
N GLU A 65 5.15 -15.46 -4.67
CA GLU A 65 5.88 -16.04 -5.79
C GLU A 65 6.90 -15.03 -6.33
N LYS A 66 8.13 -15.49 -6.59
CA LYS A 66 9.25 -14.65 -7.06
C LYS A 66 9.42 -14.68 -8.58
N PRO A 67 9.83 -13.58 -9.24
CA PRO A 67 10.21 -12.30 -8.63
C PRO A 67 9.04 -11.52 -8.03
N TYR A 68 9.19 -11.06 -6.80
CA TYR A 68 8.24 -10.26 -6.06
C TYR A 68 8.63 -8.79 -6.13
N VAL A 69 7.80 -7.98 -6.81
CA VAL A 69 8.02 -6.55 -6.95
C VAL A 69 7.00 -5.78 -6.11
N VAL A 70 7.48 -4.84 -5.32
CA VAL A 70 6.63 -3.93 -4.55
C VAL A 70 6.70 -2.55 -5.17
N VAL A 71 5.54 -1.91 -5.33
CA VAL A 71 5.43 -0.52 -5.79
C VAL A 71 4.85 0.30 -4.64
N LEU A 72 5.60 1.29 -4.17
CA LEU A 72 5.21 2.16 -3.06
C LEU A 72 5.13 3.59 -3.55
N GLY A 73 4.11 4.31 -3.09
CA GLY A 73 3.97 5.73 -3.36
C GLY A 73 3.16 6.45 -2.29
N GLY A 74 2.54 7.55 -2.67
CA GLY A 74 1.82 8.42 -1.76
C GLY A 74 2.72 9.48 -1.09
N ALA A 75 2.16 10.15 -0.08
CA ALA A 75 2.68 11.43 0.38
C ALA A 75 3.73 11.36 1.49
N LYS A 76 3.75 10.29 2.28
CA LYS A 76 4.57 10.17 3.50
C LYS A 76 5.27 8.83 3.57
N VAL A 77 6.56 8.88 3.91
CA VAL A 77 7.37 7.72 4.29
C VAL A 77 6.86 7.14 5.62
N SER A 78 6.51 7.99 6.59
CA SER A 78 6.08 7.57 7.93
C SER A 78 4.95 6.55 7.93
N ASP A 79 3.97 6.74 7.04
CA ASP A 79 2.84 5.83 6.87
C ASP A 79 3.24 4.47 6.26
N LYS A 80 4.44 4.36 5.66
CA LYS A 80 4.89 3.16 4.93
C LYS A 80 6.07 2.46 5.58
N ILE A 81 6.62 2.96 6.68
CA ILE A 81 7.82 2.38 7.33
C ILE A 81 7.60 0.92 7.73
N GLY A 82 6.47 0.59 8.36
CA GLY A 82 6.18 -0.77 8.78
C GLY A 82 6.10 -1.73 7.58
N VAL A 83 5.42 -1.28 6.51
CA VAL A 83 5.28 -2.06 5.28
C VAL A 83 6.63 -2.27 4.61
N MET A 84 7.45 -1.22 4.48
CA MET A 84 8.79 -1.35 3.91
C MET A 84 9.66 -2.32 4.70
N ASN A 85 9.69 -2.22 6.04
CA ASN A 85 10.48 -3.13 6.86
C ASN A 85 10.06 -4.60 6.69
N ASN A 86 8.76 -4.89 6.65
CA ASN A 86 8.29 -6.27 6.43
C ASN A 86 8.53 -6.76 5.00
N LEU A 87 8.32 -5.89 4.00
CA LEU A 87 8.45 -6.27 2.59
C LEU A 87 9.91 -6.39 2.15
N LEU A 88 10.85 -5.65 2.76
CA LEU A 88 12.30 -5.82 2.53
C LEU A 88 12.80 -7.23 2.86
N GLU A 89 12.10 -7.99 3.70
CA GLU A 89 12.46 -9.38 3.99
C GLU A 89 12.20 -10.33 2.82
N LYS A 90 11.33 -9.94 1.87
CA LYS A 90 10.73 -10.86 0.89
C LYS A 90 10.82 -10.37 -0.55
N ALA A 91 10.69 -9.06 -0.77
CA ALA A 91 10.69 -8.44 -2.08
C ALA A 91 12.05 -8.59 -2.76
N ASP A 92 12.03 -8.77 -4.08
CA ASP A 92 13.24 -8.73 -4.89
C ASP A 92 13.53 -7.30 -5.37
N LYS A 93 12.47 -6.50 -5.58
CA LYS A 93 12.56 -5.08 -5.97
C LYS A 93 11.49 -4.24 -5.28
N ILE A 94 11.83 -3.01 -4.93
CA ILE A 94 10.88 -2.00 -4.43
C ILE A 94 11.01 -0.74 -5.28
N LEU A 95 9.95 -0.39 -6.00
CA LEU A 95 9.83 0.83 -6.80
C LEU A 95 9.16 1.90 -5.94
N ILE A 96 9.79 3.06 -5.77
CA ILE A 96 9.26 4.12 -4.89
C ILE A 96 8.93 5.36 -5.72
N GLY A 97 7.67 5.80 -5.71
CA GLY A 97 7.21 7.04 -6.33
C GLY A 97 6.47 7.94 -5.33
N GLY A 98 5.59 8.82 -5.82
CA GLY A 98 4.84 9.75 -4.99
C GLY A 98 5.74 10.79 -4.31
N ALA A 99 5.20 11.55 -3.35
CA ALA A 99 6.02 12.51 -2.62
C ALA A 99 7.04 11.82 -1.69
N MET A 100 6.79 10.59 -1.26
CA MET A 100 7.71 9.86 -0.38
C MET A 100 9.09 9.63 -1.03
N MET A 101 9.19 9.59 -2.36
CA MET A 101 10.47 9.46 -3.06
C MET A 101 11.45 10.60 -2.73
N PHE A 102 10.95 11.81 -2.47
CA PHE A 102 11.80 12.97 -2.20
C PHE A 102 12.58 12.85 -0.89
N THR A 103 12.05 12.14 0.11
CA THR A 103 12.80 11.84 1.34
C THR A 103 14.01 10.95 1.02
N PHE A 104 13.86 9.94 0.17
CA PHE A 104 14.98 9.08 -0.26
C PHE A 104 15.97 9.84 -1.14
N LEU A 105 15.47 10.64 -2.09
CA LEU A 105 16.32 11.48 -2.95
C LEU A 105 17.14 12.49 -2.13
N LYS A 106 16.55 13.05 -1.05
CA LYS A 106 17.25 13.95 -0.13
C LYS A 106 18.38 13.23 0.61
N VAL A 107 18.17 12.00 1.08
CA VAL A 107 19.22 11.16 1.67
C VAL A 107 20.36 10.90 0.69
N LEU A 108 20.05 10.74 -0.59
CA LEU A 108 21.03 10.58 -1.67
C LEU A 108 21.67 11.91 -2.14
N GLY A 109 21.44 13.01 -1.43
CA GLY A 109 22.05 14.30 -1.73
C GLY A 109 21.49 15.02 -2.96
N ARG A 110 20.30 14.64 -3.43
CA ARG A 110 19.67 15.28 -4.61
C ARG A 110 18.95 16.57 -4.24
N GLU A 111 18.96 17.53 -5.17
CA GLU A 111 18.20 18.76 -5.04
C GLU A 111 16.73 18.51 -5.38
N ILE A 112 15.85 18.74 -4.41
CA ILE A 112 14.41 18.45 -4.52
C ILE A 112 13.53 19.71 -4.61
N GLY A 113 14.13 20.89 -4.72
CA GLY A 113 13.40 22.17 -4.76
C GLY A 113 12.46 22.32 -3.57
N SER A 114 11.21 22.69 -3.85
CA SER A 114 10.11 22.83 -2.88
C SER A 114 9.27 21.56 -2.73
N SER A 115 9.76 20.41 -3.19
CA SER A 115 9.04 19.13 -3.11
C SER A 115 8.84 18.69 -1.66
N LYS A 116 7.69 18.07 -1.38
CA LYS A 116 7.35 17.59 -0.03
C LYS A 116 8.20 16.39 0.35
N TYR A 117 8.82 16.44 1.52
CA TYR A 117 9.58 15.34 2.13
C TYR A 117 9.43 15.37 3.66
N GLU A 118 9.88 14.32 4.35
CA GLU A 118 9.85 14.24 5.81
C GLU A 118 11.27 14.34 6.39
N GLU A 119 11.61 15.53 6.90
CA GLU A 119 12.93 15.82 7.48
C GLU A 119 13.26 14.91 8.68
N ASP A 120 12.28 14.64 9.53
CA ASP A 120 12.41 13.76 10.70
C ASP A 120 12.49 12.26 10.35
N LYS A 121 12.40 11.91 9.06
CA LYS A 121 12.48 10.52 8.55
C LYS A 121 13.68 10.27 7.64
N LEU A 122 14.60 11.23 7.51
CA LEU A 122 15.81 11.04 6.69
C LEU A 122 16.68 9.88 7.20
N ASP A 123 16.89 9.78 8.51
CA ASP A 123 17.67 8.66 9.09
C ASP A 123 16.99 7.31 8.83
N VAL A 124 15.66 7.25 8.97
CA VAL A 124 14.89 6.04 8.70
C VAL A 124 14.95 5.65 7.21
N ALA A 125 14.82 6.62 6.30
CA ALA A 125 14.95 6.37 4.87
C ALA A 125 16.35 5.86 4.52
N LYS A 126 17.40 6.38 5.17
CA LYS A 126 18.77 5.90 5.02
C LYS A 126 18.92 4.45 5.50
N GLU A 127 18.41 4.12 6.69
CA GLU A 127 18.42 2.76 7.21
C GLU A 127 17.69 1.77 6.28
N ILE A 128 16.59 2.19 5.66
CA ILE A 128 15.86 1.39 4.68
C ILE A 128 16.72 1.10 3.44
N LEU A 129 17.42 2.10 2.91
CA LEU A 129 18.34 1.93 1.78
C LEU A 129 19.50 0.98 2.13
N ASP A 130 20.08 1.13 3.32
CA ASP A 130 21.17 0.30 3.79
C ASP A 130 20.71 -1.16 3.98
N LYS A 131 19.57 -1.40 4.64
CA LYS A 131 18.97 -2.73 4.80
C LYS A 131 18.65 -3.38 3.45
N ALA A 132 18.14 -2.62 2.50
CA ALA A 132 17.84 -3.14 1.17
C ALA A 132 19.12 -3.64 0.48
N LYS A 133 20.21 -2.86 0.57
CA LYS A 133 21.52 -3.24 0.03
C LYS A 133 22.09 -4.49 0.72
N GLU A 134 22.01 -4.57 2.04
CA GLU A 134 22.45 -5.75 2.80
C GLU A 134 21.70 -7.02 2.41
N ARG A 135 20.41 -6.89 2.09
CA ARG A 135 19.52 -8.00 1.72
C ARG A 135 19.49 -8.31 0.23
N GLY A 136 20.19 -7.52 -0.60
CA GLY A 136 20.16 -7.67 -2.05
C GLY A 136 18.81 -7.31 -2.68
N VAL A 137 18.01 -6.47 -2.00
CA VAL A 137 16.75 -5.93 -2.54
C VAL A 137 17.06 -4.69 -3.37
N GLU A 138 16.59 -4.66 -4.61
CA GLU A 138 16.79 -3.51 -5.49
C GLU A 138 15.77 -2.41 -5.15
N ILE A 139 16.23 -1.29 -4.59
CA ILE A 139 15.43 -0.06 -4.50
C ILE A 139 15.56 0.73 -5.79
N VAL A 140 14.44 1.01 -6.44
CA VAL A 140 14.37 1.78 -7.68
C VAL A 140 13.68 3.11 -7.42
N LEU A 141 14.41 4.19 -7.64
CA LEU A 141 13.92 5.57 -7.54
C LEU A 141 13.73 6.17 -8.95
N PRO A 142 12.86 7.18 -9.10
CA PRO A 142 12.65 7.87 -10.36
C PRO A 142 13.90 8.62 -10.84
N THR A 143 14.07 8.72 -12.15
CA THR A 143 15.18 9.40 -12.82
C THR A 143 14.79 10.78 -13.35
N ASP A 144 13.49 11.01 -13.55
CA ASP A 144 12.88 12.25 -14.01
C ASP A 144 11.52 12.47 -13.35
N VAL A 145 11.11 13.73 -13.25
CA VAL A 145 9.88 14.14 -12.56
C VAL A 145 9.18 15.26 -13.30
N VAL A 146 7.85 15.23 -13.25
CA VAL A 146 7.01 16.35 -13.67
C VAL A 146 6.92 17.32 -12.50
N ILE A 147 7.34 18.56 -12.73
CA ILE A 147 7.36 19.62 -11.72
C ILE A 147 6.40 20.75 -12.09
N ALA A 148 5.86 21.41 -11.07
CA ALA A 148 5.13 22.67 -11.20
C ALA A 148 5.41 23.57 -10.00
N GLN A 149 5.10 24.87 -10.10
CA GLN A 149 5.18 25.79 -8.94
C GLN A 149 3.90 25.81 -8.11
N LYS A 150 2.79 25.30 -8.67
CA LYS A 150 1.47 25.28 -8.05
C LYS A 150 0.82 23.92 -8.23
N LEU A 151 0.03 23.54 -7.23
CA LEU A 151 -0.76 22.32 -7.20
C LEU A 151 -2.19 22.60 -7.68
N GLU A 152 -2.34 22.94 -8.97
CA GLU A 152 -3.63 23.23 -9.60
C GLU A 152 -3.65 22.75 -11.05
N GLU A 153 -4.86 22.54 -11.58
CA GLU A 153 -5.05 22.19 -13.00
C GLU A 153 -4.64 23.38 -13.90
N GLY A 154 -3.95 23.09 -15.01
CA GLY A 154 -3.46 24.10 -15.95
C GLY A 154 -2.20 24.83 -15.49
N ALA A 155 -1.57 24.43 -14.39
CA ALA A 155 -0.29 24.96 -13.96
C ALA A 155 0.80 24.71 -15.02
N GLU A 156 1.76 25.64 -15.17
CA GLU A 156 2.92 25.41 -16.04
C GLU A 156 3.70 24.19 -15.51
N LYS A 157 3.87 23.18 -16.36
CA LYS A 157 4.62 21.96 -16.05
C LYS A 157 5.95 21.96 -16.77
N ARG A 158 6.97 21.46 -16.09
CA ARG A 158 8.26 21.13 -16.70
C ARG A 158 8.63 19.70 -16.39
N LEU A 159 9.40 19.10 -17.29
CA LEU A 159 10.04 17.82 -17.05
C LEU A 159 11.50 18.10 -16.70
N VAL A 160 11.97 17.54 -15.58
CA VAL A 160 13.38 17.68 -15.16
C VAL A 160 13.94 16.33 -14.77
N LYS A 161 15.24 16.12 -15.03
CA LYS A 161 15.96 14.96 -14.51
C LYS A 161 16.32 15.20 -13.06
N ILE A 162 16.25 14.13 -12.27
CA ILE A 162 16.66 14.17 -10.85
C ILE A 162 18.15 14.52 -10.71
N ASP A 163 18.98 14.09 -11.65
CA ASP A 163 20.42 14.40 -11.65
C ASP A 163 20.72 15.89 -11.91
N ASP A 164 19.84 16.59 -12.65
CA ASP A 164 19.98 18.02 -12.93
C ASP A 164 19.48 18.90 -11.76
N GLY A 165 18.78 18.29 -10.80
CA GLY A 165 18.18 18.97 -9.66
C GLY A 165 16.82 19.61 -9.97
N ILE A 166 15.93 19.62 -8.97
CA ILE A 166 14.67 20.35 -9.04
C ILE A 166 14.93 21.80 -8.59
N PRO A 167 14.63 22.81 -9.43
CA PRO A 167 14.85 24.21 -9.06
C PRO A 167 14.03 24.63 -7.82
N GLU A 168 14.56 25.60 -7.06
CA GLU A 168 13.80 26.23 -5.97
C GLU A 168 12.48 26.83 -6.52
N GLY A 169 11.41 26.70 -5.74
CA GLY A 169 10.08 27.19 -6.08
C GLY A 169 9.29 26.21 -6.95
N TRP A 170 9.90 25.11 -7.39
CA TRP A 170 9.26 24.02 -8.10
C TRP A 170 9.17 22.79 -7.21
N MET A 171 8.05 22.08 -7.29
CA MET A 171 7.81 20.82 -6.59
C MET A 171 7.51 19.72 -7.61
N GLY A 172 8.04 18.53 -7.38
CA GLY A 172 7.71 17.36 -8.17
C GLY A 172 6.37 16.77 -7.76
N LEU A 173 5.51 16.53 -8.74
CA LEU A 173 4.10 16.20 -8.56
C LEU A 173 3.70 14.89 -9.24
N ASP A 174 4.54 14.36 -10.13
CA ASP A 174 4.39 13.04 -10.74
C ASP A 174 5.75 12.54 -11.23
N ILE A 175 5.85 11.23 -11.47
CA ILE A 175 7.04 10.64 -12.11
C ILE A 175 7.05 10.96 -13.61
N GLY A 176 8.23 11.21 -14.16
CA GLY A 176 8.40 11.50 -15.58
C GLY A 176 8.35 10.26 -16.47
N PRO A 177 8.31 10.43 -17.80
CA PRO A 177 8.24 9.33 -18.76
C PRO A 177 9.46 8.41 -18.73
N GLU A 178 10.68 8.90 -18.42
CA GLU A 178 11.86 8.02 -18.30
C GLU A 178 11.68 7.07 -17.09
N SER A 179 11.17 7.59 -15.98
CA SER A 179 10.87 6.84 -14.76
C SER A 179 9.75 5.83 -14.94
N VAL A 180 8.69 6.20 -15.68
CA VAL A 180 7.64 5.27 -16.08
C VAL A 180 8.23 4.12 -16.90
N GLY A 181 9.11 4.41 -17.86
CA GLY A 181 9.81 3.39 -18.65
C GLY A 181 10.68 2.48 -17.79
N LEU A 182 11.44 3.06 -16.86
CA LEU A 182 12.25 2.32 -15.90
C LEU A 182 11.38 1.39 -15.04
N PHE A 183 10.30 1.90 -14.45
CA PHE A 183 9.43 1.10 -13.58
C PHE A 183 8.76 -0.04 -14.36
N LYS A 184 8.29 0.22 -15.59
CA LYS A 184 7.78 -0.83 -16.48
C LYS A 184 8.81 -1.93 -16.72
N SER A 185 10.06 -1.57 -17.01
CA SER A 185 11.14 -2.55 -17.21
C SER A 185 11.42 -3.37 -15.95
N LYS A 186 11.27 -2.79 -14.76
CA LYS A 186 11.53 -3.48 -13.49
C LYS A 186 10.40 -4.41 -13.08
N LEU A 187 9.18 -4.13 -13.55
CA LEU A 187 7.99 -4.97 -13.41
C LEU A 187 8.01 -6.20 -14.33
N GLU A 188 8.79 -6.18 -15.42
CA GLU A 188 8.90 -7.32 -16.34
C GLU A 188 9.41 -8.59 -15.62
N GLY A 189 8.77 -9.72 -15.91
CA GLY A 189 9.10 -11.01 -15.32
C GLY A 189 8.61 -11.25 -13.90
N ALA A 190 7.99 -10.24 -13.25
CA ALA A 190 7.39 -10.42 -11.92
C ALA A 190 6.36 -11.55 -11.89
N LYS A 191 6.30 -12.28 -10.77
CA LYS A 191 5.26 -13.28 -10.49
C LYS A 191 4.25 -12.79 -9.47
N THR A 192 4.70 -11.89 -8.59
CA THR A 192 3.84 -11.20 -7.65
C THR A 192 4.14 -9.71 -7.69
N VAL A 193 3.10 -8.88 -7.70
CA VAL A 193 3.19 -7.42 -7.57
C VAL A 193 2.24 -6.95 -6.48
N VAL A 194 2.77 -6.18 -5.52
CA VAL A 194 1.95 -5.40 -4.58
C VAL A 194 2.13 -3.93 -4.88
N TRP A 195 1.04 -3.19 -5.02
CA TRP A 195 1.07 -1.74 -5.21
C TRP A 195 0.30 -1.02 -4.12
N ASN A 196 0.99 -0.10 -3.42
CA ASN A 196 0.44 0.72 -2.35
C ASN A 196 0.95 2.17 -2.42
N GLY A 197 0.11 3.05 -2.97
CA GLY A 197 0.30 4.49 -3.05
C GLY A 197 0.49 4.99 -4.50
N PRO A 198 -0.19 6.09 -4.90
CA PRO A 198 -0.06 6.64 -6.25
C PRO A 198 1.34 7.22 -6.51
N MET A 199 1.70 7.38 -7.79
CA MET A 199 3.02 7.88 -8.21
C MET A 199 3.10 9.41 -8.26
N GLY A 200 1.94 10.07 -8.32
CA GLY A 200 1.79 11.51 -8.37
C GLY A 200 0.47 11.95 -7.76
N VAL A 201 0.14 13.23 -7.88
CA VAL A 201 -1.12 13.82 -7.39
C VAL A 201 -2.26 13.55 -8.39
N PHE A 202 -2.64 12.28 -8.48
CA PHE A 202 -3.52 11.73 -9.52
C PHE A 202 -4.93 12.34 -9.54
N GLU A 203 -5.34 13.01 -8.47
CA GLU A 203 -6.58 13.75 -8.37
C GLU A 203 -6.63 14.88 -9.40
N ILE A 204 -5.48 15.52 -9.68
CA ILE A 204 -5.32 16.54 -10.71
C ILE A 204 -4.85 15.85 -12.00
N GLU A 205 -5.62 15.98 -13.07
CA GLU A 205 -5.38 15.26 -14.33
C GLU A 205 -3.95 15.48 -14.86
N ASP A 206 -3.46 16.71 -14.72
CA ASP A 206 -2.13 17.15 -15.12
C ASP A 206 -0.96 16.39 -14.46
N PHE A 207 -1.19 15.75 -13.31
CA PHE A 207 -0.21 15.02 -12.49
C PHE A 207 -0.63 13.56 -12.25
N SER A 208 -1.46 13.01 -13.16
CA SER A 208 -2.03 11.67 -13.04
C SER A 208 -1.39 10.62 -13.94
N GLU A 209 -0.59 11.04 -14.93
CA GLU A 209 -0.11 10.19 -16.01
C GLU A 209 0.82 9.08 -15.52
N GLY A 210 1.76 9.39 -14.62
CA GLY A 210 2.65 8.41 -14.02
C GLY A 210 1.88 7.33 -13.27
N THR A 211 0.92 7.74 -12.44
CA THR A 211 0.03 6.81 -11.71
C THR A 211 -0.77 5.92 -12.66
N LYS A 212 -1.35 6.51 -13.71
CA LYS A 212 -2.12 5.80 -14.74
C LYS A 212 -1.25 4.79 -15.50
N GLN A 213 -0.04 5.18 -15.90
CA GLN A 213 0.86 4.31 -16.65
C GLN A 213 1.36 3.13 -15.83
N ILE A 214 1.60 3.32 -14.53
CA ILE A 214 1.93 2.22 -13.62
C ILE A 214 0.72 1.31 -13.40
N ALA A 215 -0.48 1.87 -13.22
CA ALA A 215 -1.71 1.08 -13.13
C ALA A 215 -1.91 0.19 -14.36
N LEU A 216 -1.76 0.75 -15.56
CA LEU A 216 -1.85 0.02 -16.83
C LEU A 216 -0.77 -1.06 -16.96
N ALA A 217 0.46 -0.77 -16.56
CA ALA A 217 1.55 -1.73 -16.59
C ALA A 217 1.24 -2.95 -15.72
N ILE A 218 0.82 -2.73 -14.48
CA ILE A 218 0.49 -3.79 -13.53
C ILE A 218 -0.76 -4.57 -14.00
N ALA A 219 -1.79 -3.87 -14.49
CA ALA A 219 -2.97 -4.52 -15.07
C ALA A 219 -2.62 -5.48 -16.22
N SER A 220 -1.69 -5.09 -17.09
CA SER A 220 -1.22 -5.95 -18.19
C SER A 220 -0.48 -7.21 -17.72
N LEU A 221 0.12 -7.17 -16.52
CA LEU A 221 0.74 -8.35 -15.92
C LEU A 221 -0.29 -9.32 -15.38
N THR A 222 -1.40 -8.82 -14.82
CA THR A 222 -2.52 -9.67 -14.39
C THR A 222 -3.04 -10.52 -15.56
N GLU A 223 -3.20 -9.92 -16.74
CA GLU A 223 -3.63 -10.63 -17.96
C GLU A 223 -2.64 -11.74 -18.39
N LYS A 224 -1.38 -11.64 -17.96
CA LYS A 224 -0.32 -12.65 -18.17
C LYS A 224 -0.21 -13.67 -17.04
N GLY A 225 -1.14 -13.66 -16.07
CA GLY A 225 -1.19 -14.60 -14.95
C GLY A 225 -0.35 -14.22 -13.74
N VAL A 226 0.15 -12.98 -13.66
CA VAL A 226 0.88 -12.47 -12.49
C VAL A 226 -0.11 -12.16 -11.36
N THR A 227 0.23 -12.52 -10.13
CA THR A 227 -0.58 -12.14 -8.95
C THR A 227 -0.38 -10.65 -8.68
N THR A 228 -1.43 -9.84 -8.81
CA THR A 228 -1.38 -8.38 -8.63
C THR A 228 -2.35 -7.94 -7.54
N VAL A 229 -1.82 -7.35 -6.46
CA VAL A 229 -2.61 -6.90 -5.31
C VAL A 229 -2.47 -5.40 -5.14
N ILE A 230 -3.60 -4.71 -5.18
CA ILE A 230 -3.71 -3.27 -4.92
C ILE A 230 -4.11 -3.08 -3.47
N GLY A 231 -3.30 -2.33 -2.72
CA GLY A 231 -3.58 -1.99 -1.32
C GLY A 231 -3.64 -0.48 -1.11
N GLY A 232 -4.39 -0.05 -0.10
CA GLY A 232 -4.54 1.36 0.27
C GLY A 232 -5.65 2.08 -0.47
N GLY A 233 -6.38 2.94 0.26
CA GLY A 233 -7.56 3.64 -0.25
C GLY A 233 -7.28 4.52 -1.46
N ASP A 234 -6.19 5.29 -1.45
CA ASP A 234 -5.85 6.20 -2.55
C ASP A 234 -5.50 5.44 -3.83
N THR A 235 -4.87 4.27 -3.72
CA THR A 235 -4.52 3.44 -4.89
C THR A 235 -5.76 2.78 -5.47
N ALA A 236 -6.66 2.29 -4.60
CA ALA A 236 -7.98 1.81 -5.01
C ALA A 236 -8.79 2.92 -5.71
N ALA A 237 -8.76 4.15 -5.19
CA ALA A 237 -9.40 5.31 -5.81
C ALA A 237 -8.79 5.65 -7.18
N ALA A 238 -7.46 5.61 -7.31
CA ALA A 238 -6.77 5.84 -8.58
C ALA A 238 -7.16 4.80 -9.64
N VAL A 239 -7.13 3.51 -9.32
CA VAL A 239 -7.51 2.46 -10.30
C VAL A 239 -9.00 2.54 -10.67
N ASN A 240 -9.87 2.93 -9.73
CA ASN A 240 -11.28 3.23 -10.00
C ASN A 240 -11.42 4.41 -10.97
N LYS A 241 -10.72 5.53 -10.73
CA LYS A 241 -10.72 6.72 -11.61
C LYS A 241 -10.35 6.35 -13.05
N PHE A 242 -9.40 5.43 -13.23
CA PHE A 242 -8.95 5.00 -14.54
C PHE A 242 -9.75 3.84 -15.16
N GLY A 243 -10.78 3.33 -14.47
CA GLY A 243 -11.60 2.21 -14.96
C GLY A 243 -10.85 0.87 -15.02
N LEU A 244 -9.88 0.66 -14.12
CA LEU A 244 -8.99 -0.51 -14.13
C LEU A 244 -9.24 -1.47 -12.96
N SER A 245 -10.24 -1.24 -12.10
CA SER A 245 -10.43 -2.00 -10.86
C SER A 245 -10.58 -3.50 -11.06
N ASP A 246 -11.23 -3.91 -12.14
CA ASP A 246 -11.43 -5.33 -12.49
C ASP A 246 -10.24 -5.95 -13.23
N LYS A 247 -9.13 -5.22 -13.38
CA LYS A 247 -7.92 -5.65 -14.10
C LYS A 247 -6.79 -6.13 -13.17
N PHE A 248 -7.05 -6.21 -11.88
CA PHE A 248 -6.09 -6.70 -10.88
C PHE A 248 -6.59 -8.01 -10.27
N SER A 249 -5.66 -8.83 -9.75
CA SER A 249 -6.05 -10.08 -9.08
C SER A 249 -6.89 -9.79 -7.84
N HIS A 250 -6.53 -8.72 -7.11
CA HIS A 250 -7.28 -8.23 -5.97
C HIS A 250 -7.08 -6.73 -5.77
N VAL A 251 -8.18 -6.02 -5.53
CA VAL A 251 -8.17 -4.62 -5.08
C VAL A 251 -8.74 -4.60 -3.66
N SER A 252 -7.87 -4.36 -2.68
CA SER A 252 -8.27 -4.32 -1.29
C SER A 252 -8.94 -2.98 -0.98
N THR A 253 -10.11 -3.06 -0.37
CA THR A 253 -10.83 -1.89 0.17
C THR A 253 -10.56 -1.68 1.65
N GLY A 254 -9.63 -2.46 2.23
CA GLY A 254 -9.35 -2.48 3.67
C GLY A 254 -8.63 -1.26 4.22
N GLY A 255 -8.18 -0.32 3.38
CA GLY A 255 -7.50 0.90 3.81
C GLY A 255 -6.34 0.59 4.79
N GLY A 256 -6.41 1.14 6.00
CA GLY A 256 -5.44 0.89 7.07
C GLY A 256 -5.30 -0.58 7.46
N ALA A 257 -6.37 -1.38 7.41
CA ALA A 257 -6.29 -2.82 7.70
C ALA A 257 -5.41 -3.56 6.69
N SER A 258 -5.53 -3.23 5.40
CA SER A 258 -4.68 -3.82 4.36
C SER A 258 -3.21 -3.47 4.56
N LEU A 259 -2.95 -2.23 5.01
CA LEU A 259 -1.62 -1.74 5.30
C LEU A 259 -1.01 -2.50 6.48
N GLU A 260 -1.68 -2.52 7.64
CA GLU A 260 -1.22 -3.23 8.84
C GLU A 260 -1.02 -4.72 8.59
N PHE A 261 -1.88 -5.35 7.78
CA PHE A 261 -1.68 -6.74 7.36
C PHE A 261 -0.40 -6.91 6.52
N LEU A 262 -0.11 -5.99 5.60
CA LEU A 262 1.15 -5.97 4.83
C LEU A 262 2.37 -5.63 5.69
N GLU A 263 2.21 -5.04 6.87
CA GLU A 263 3.27 -4.90 7.89
C GLU A 263 3.55 -6.24 8.61
N GLY A 264 2.75 -7.27 8.36
CA GLY A 264 2.84 -8.57 9.03
C GLY A 264 2.20 -8.59 10.41
N LYS A 265 1.40 -7.58 10.77
CA LYS A 265 0.68 -7.54 12.05
C LYS A 265 -0.48 -8.52 12.05
N GLU A 266 -0.69 -9.17 13.19
CA GLU A 266 -1.94 -9.89 13.44
C GLU A 266 -3.05 -8.87 13.72
N LEU A 267 -4.11 -8.89 12.91
CA LEU A 267 -5.23 -7.98 13.09
C LEU A 267 -6.22 -8.56 14.11
N PRO A 268 -6.63 -7.79 15.14
CA PRO A 268 -7.45 -8.32 16.23
C PRO A 268 -8.80 -8.86 15.76
N GLY A 269 -9.42 -8.26 14.74
CA GLY A 269 -10.66 -8.73 14.14
C GLY A 269 -10.52 -9.98 13.28
N ILE A 270 -9.31 -10.35 12.84
CA ILE A 270 -9.03 -11.64 12.20
C ILE A 270 -8.73 -12.69 13.26
N ALA A 271 -7.88 -12.35 14.25
CA ALA A 271 -7.56 -13.24 15.36
C ALA A 271 -8.81 -13.69 16.13
N SER A 272 -9.81 -12.80 16.29
CA SER A 272 -11.09 -13.14 16.93
C SER A 272 -11.91 -14.20 16.19
N ILE A 273 -11.66 -14.41 14.90
CA ILE A 273 -12.32 -15.43 14.06
C ILE A 273 -11.55 -16.77 14.12
N ALA A 274 -10.22 -16.70 14.23
CA ALA A 274 -9.33 -17.85 14.02
C ALA A 274 -9.41 -18.94 15.10
N ASP A 275 -9.94 -18.65 16.29
CA ASP A 275 -9.66 -19.46 17.50
C ASP A 275 -10.75 -20.45 17.95
N LYS A 276 -11.84 -20.65 17.20
CA LYS A 276 -12.96 -21.53 17.63
C LYS A 276 -12.94 -22.97 17.12
N LYS A 277 -11.78 -23.50 16.68
CA LYS A 277 -11.59 -24.97 16.59
C LYS A 277 -11.33 -25.65 17.95
N LYS A 278 -11.29 -24.89 19.06
CA LYS A 278 -10.93 -25.37 20.41
C LYS A 278 -12.07 -25.48 21.42
N GLN A 279 -13.33 -25.33 21.03
CA GLN A 279 -14.42 -25.77 21.90
C GLN A 279 -14.74 -27.23 21.59
N SER A 280 -14.09 -28.10 22.38
CA SER A 280 -14.42 -29.50 22.49
C SER A 280 -15.93 -29.66 22.68
N VAL A 281 -16.46 -30.59 21.90
CA VAL A 281 -17.64 -31.35 22.27
C VAL A 281 -17.26 -32.11 23.53
N ASP A 282 -17.68 -31.61 24.69
CA ASP A 282 -17.85 -32.40 25.92
C ASP A 282 -19.35 -32.47 26.22
#